data_AF-A0A7X4BSN1-F1
#
_entry.id   AF-A0A7X4BSN1-F1
#
_cell.length_a   1.000
_cell.length_b   1.000
_cell.length_c   1.000
_cell.angle_alpha   90.00
_cell.angle_beta   90.00
_cell.angle_gamma   90.00
#
_symmetry.space_group_name_H-M   'P 1'
#
loop_
_entity.id
_entity.type
_entity.pdbx_description
1 polymer ?
#
loop_
_entity_poly.entity_id
_entity_poly.type
_entity_poly.pdbx_seq_one_letter_code
_entity_poly.pdbx_strand_id
1 'polypeptide(L)' 'MCSQHDAAEASARLLEHGTVAATPMTHWGRENAAQFVRLVFSNEPVERLRGLGERFRRALGC' A
#
# COMPACT_ATOMS: atom_id res chain seq x y z
N MET A 1 13.16 3.78 11.16
CA MET A 1 12.39 2.58 11.58
C MET A 1 11.00 2.76 11.00
N CYS A 2 10.54 1.88 10.12
CA CYS A 2 9.18 1.95 9.57
C CYS A 2 8.15 1.86 10.69
N SER A 3 7.08 2.65 10.64
CA SER A 3 5.94 2.47 11.52
C SER A 3 5.21 1.16 11.20
N GLN A 4 4.77 0.42 12.22
CA GLN A 4 3.91 -0.75 12.02
C GLN A 4 2.47 -0.28 11.75
N HIS A 5 1.87 -0.85 10.72
CA HIS A 5 0.50 -0.58 10.29
C HIS A 5 -0.16 -1.92 9.92
N ASP A 6 -1.45 -2.07 10.26
CA ASP A 6 -2.23 -3.17 9.68
C ASP A 6 -2.60 -2.84 8.21
N ALA A 7 -3.18 -3.82 7.50
CA ALA A 7 -3.53 -3.67 6.10
C ALA A 7 -4.52 -2.53 5.83
N ALA A 8 -5.47 -2.28 6.74
CA ALA A 8 -6.47 -1.24 6.58
C ALA A 8 -5.84 0.14 6.76
N GLU A 9 -5.03 0.31 7.81
CA GLU A 9 -4.30 1.55 8.07
C GLU A 9 -3.28 1.83 6.96
N ALA A 10 -2.51 0.83 6.54
CA ALA A 10 -1.56 0.96 5.43
C ALA A 10 -2.26 1.39 4.14
N SER A 11 -3.42 0.80 3.82
CA SER A 11 -4.22 1.17 2.65
C SER A 11 -4.69 2.63 2.70
N ALA A 12 -5.20 3.09 3.85
CA ALA A 12 -5.65 4.47 4.01
C ALA A 12 -4.49 5.47 3.85
N ARG A 13 -3.37 5.21 4.52
CA ARG A 13 -2.17 6.06 4.45
C ARG A 13 -1.58 6.11 3.04
N LEU A 14 -1.53 4.97 2.34
CA LEU A 14 -1.06 4.93 0.95
C LEU A 14 -1.92 5.81 0.04
N LEU A 15 -3.24 5.86 0.26
CA LEU A 15 -4.11 6.73 -0.51
C LEU A 15 -3.91 8.20 -0.15
N GLU A 16 -3.99 8.55 1.14
CA GLU A 16 -3.95 9.93 1.63
C GLU A 16 -2.59 10.59 1.44
N HIS A 17 -1.52 9.87 1.80
CA HIS A 17 -0.17 10.41 1.79
C HIS A 17 0.66 9.91 0.62
N GLY A 18 0.37 8.75 0.03
CA GLY A 18 1.13 8.20 -1.09
C GLY A 18 0.51 8.49 -2.46
N THR A 19 -0.77 8.85 -2.51
CA THR A 19 -1.55 8.87 -3.78
C THR A 19 -1.48 7.51 -4.49
N VAL A 20 -1.53 6.43 -3.71
CA VAL A 20 -1.49 5.04 -4.16
C VAL A 20 -2.75 4.33 -3.65
N ALA A 21 -3.59 3.89 -4.57
CA ALA A 21 -4.70 3.01 -4.24
C ALA A 21 -4.17 1.59 -3.99
N ALA A 22 -4.42 1.06 -2.80
CA ALA A 22 -4.15 -0.31 -2.43
C ALA A 22 -5.42 -0.94 -1.87
N THR A 23 -5.54 -2.28 -1.93
CA THR A 23 -6.67 -3.00 -1.32
C THR A 23 -6.18 -3.76 -0.10
N PRO A 24 -6.76 -3.57 1.10
CA PRO A 24 -6.43 -4.37 2.26
C PRO A 24 -6.86 -5.82 2.05
N MET A 25 -5.99 -6.77 2.39
CA MET A 25 -6.24 -8.20 2.17
C MET A 25 -6.91 -8.89 3.38
N THR A 26 -7.47 -8.13 4.33
CA THR A 26 -8.02 -8.62 5.60
C THR A 26 -9.01 -9.79 5.47
N HIS A 27 -9.72 -9.91 4.35
CA HIS A 27 -10.72 -10.96 4.09
C HIS A 27 -10.28 -12.03 3.06
N TRP A 28 -8.99 -12.08 2.72
CA TRP A 28 -8.47 -12.89 1.60
C TRP A 28 -7.79 -14.19 2.03
N GLY A 29 -7.73 -14.46 3.33
CA GLY A 29 -7.07 -15.63 3.90
C GLY A 29 -7.26 -15.69 5.42
N ARG A 30 -6.63 -16.69 6.06
CA ARG A 30 -6.71 -16.87 7.52
C ARG A 30 -5.52 -16.24 8.24
N GLU A 31 -4.31 -16.73 7.98
CA GLU A 31 -3.11 -16.23 8.65
C GLU A 31 -2.49 -15.07 7.87
N ASN A 32 -2.03 -14.05 8.60
CA ASN A 32 -1.27 -12.89 8.12
C ASN A 32 -1.96 -12.00 7.08
N ALA A 33 -3.19 -12.30 6.65
CA ALA A 33 -3.90 -11.53 5.62
C ALA A 33 -4.07 -10.05 6.01
N ALA A 34 -4.19 -9.77 7.30
CA ALA A 34 -4.25 -8.41 7.86
C ALA A 34 -2.91 -7.65 7.82
N GLN A 35 -1.82 -8.24 7.34
CA GLN A 35 -0.51 -7.59 7.18
C GLN A 35 -0.22 -7.18 5.74
N PHE A 36 -1.07 -7.59 4.79
CA PHE A 36 -0.81 -7.40 3.36
C PHE A 36 -1.84 -6.49 2.71
N VAL A 37 -1.33 -5.68 1.78
CA VAL A 37 -2.14 -4.93 0.82
C VAL A 37 -1.82 -5.43 -0.58
N ARG A 38 -2.81 -5.36 -1.47
CA ARG A 38 -2.64 -5.70 -2.89
C ARG A 38 -2.60 -4.44 -3.73
N LEU A 39 -1.66 -4.40 -4.67
CA LEU A 39 -1.63 -3.43 -5.77
C LEU A 39 -2.12 -4.09 -7.06
N VAL A 40 -2.95 -3.38 -7.81
CA VAL A 40 -3.33 -3.77 -9.17
C VAL A 40 -2.69 -2.76 -10.12
N PHE A 41 -1.67 -3.21 -10.86
CA PHE A 41 -0.88 -2.31 -11.71
C PHE A 41 -0.99 -2.63 -13.22
N SER A 42 -1.72 -3.68 -13.59
CA SER A 42 -1.78 -4.20 -14.97
C SER A 42 -2.32 -3.22 -16.01
N ASN A 43 -3.13 -2.24 -15.58
CA ASN A 43 -3.69 -1.20 -16.44
C ASN A 43 -3.00 0.17 -16.27
N GLU A 44 -1.85 0.20 -15.59
CA GLU A 44 -1.20 1.46 -15.24
C GLU A 44 0.01 1.74 -16.16
N PRO A 45 0.08 2.91 -16.86
CA PRO A 45 1.29 3.36 -17.53
C PRO A 45 2.54 3.31 -16.64
N VAL A 46 3.66 2.93 -17.25
CA VAL A 46 4.97 2.82 -16.60
C VAL A 46 5.36 4.14 -15.92
N GLU A 47 5.04 5.27 -16.54
CA GLU A 47 5.31 6.62 -16.03
C GLU A 47 4.67 6.86 -14.66
N ARG A 48 3.50 6.27 -14.42
CA ARG A 48 2.79 6.41 -13.14
C ARG A 48 3.36 5.51 -12.05
N LEU A 49 4.01 4.42 -12.42
CA LEU A 49 4.73 3.55 -11.48
C LEU A 49 6.08 4.16 -11.06
N ARG A 50 6.59 5.18 -11.78
CA ARG A 50 7.82 5.87 -11.40
C ARG A 50 7.66 6.56 -10.04
N GLY A 51 8.67 6.38 -9.19
CA GLY A 51 8.68 6.95 -7.84
C GLY A 51 7.73 6.27 -6.86
N LEU A 52 7.16 5.10 -7.19
CA LEU A 52 6.26 4.38 -6.28
C LEU A 52 6.92 4.10 -4.92
N GLY A 53 8.19 3.71 -4.89
CA GLY A 53 8.93 3.48 -3.65
C GLY A 53 9.02 4.72 -2.74
N GLU A 54 9.18 5.92 -3.31
CA GLU A 54 9.19 7.18 -2.54
C GLU A 54 7.82 7.46 -1.93
N ARG A 55 6.75 7.20 -2.68
CA ARG A 55 5.37 7.39 -2.22
C ARG A 55 5.02 6.44 -1.08
N PHE A 56 5.49 5.19 -1.16
CA PHE A 56 5.36 4.22 -0.06
C PHE A 56 6.10 4.69 1.19
N ARG A 57 7.36 5.12 1.02
CA ARG A 57 8.18 5.69 2.10
C ARG A 57 7.51 6.86 2.79
N ARG A 58 7.02 7.83 2.01
CA ARG A 58 6.26 8.98 2.50
C ARG A 58 5.00 8.58 3.28
N ALA A 59 4.25 7.60 2.78
CA ALA A 59 2.99 7.20 3.40
C ALA A 59 3.16 6.41 4.70
N LEU A 60 4.15 5.52 4.75
CA LEU A 60 4.36 4.56 5.85
C LEU A 60 5.46 5.00 6.84
N GLY A 61 6.10 6.15 6.60
CA GLY A 61 7.13 6.71 7.48
C GLY A 61 8.43 5.89 7.45
N CYS A 62 8.87 5.49 6.26
CA CYS A 62 10.08 4.68 6.06
C CYS A 62 11.13 5.27 5.12
#